data_AF-A0A3D1BVA4-F1
#
_entry.id   AF-A0A3D1BVA4-F1
#
_cell.length_a   1.000
_cell.length_b   1.000
_cell.length_c   1.000
_cell.angle_alpha   90.00
_cell.angle_beta   90.00
_cell.angle_gamma   90.00
#
_symmetry.space_group_name_H-M   'P 1'
#
loop_
_entity.id
_entity.type
_entity.pdbx_description
1 polymer ?
#
loop_
_entity_poly.entity_id
_entity_poly.type
_entity_poly.pdbx_seq_one_letter_code
_entity_poly.pdbx_strand_id
1 'polypeptide(L)'
;MRNIISKICYVITLALLSWACTSDFDEMNTDPNKVTSAPYTALIANAQNSIARTYTRFGQMDSWCRYHVRDVYVHDDQYAYDGASSGFGYYNGHLKNLQVALEMAEVAEDVNSQAIIKILTAYAYQNITDWFGDIPYSEALKADADPQIFYPKYDSQQSIYSDLIANLKEANSLINTIAQNPGNNDIFFHGDMMQWKRFCNSLLLRIYMRISLVDPSTAQSGIEEIVGNPTAYPIISSNEQNVFMSNWIPGDPNYKSPNWLNPNQYLTTEKVVSEAVIDFLTDRNDTRLQVYAEPASTSGLYVGLPLGTLGQNTPDLSILGIDEFQSEDSPSRLIRYSEILFIIAEAAVNGWNVGMTTQQAYEAAIEASFEEYGLTMP
;
A
#
# COMPACT_ATOMS: atom_id res chain seq x y z
N MET A 1 -41.38 9.94 -69.78
CA MET A 1 -41.56 10.47 -68.41
C MET A 1 -41.04 9.53 -67.32
N ARG A 2 -41.41 8.25 -67.30
CA ARG A 2 -40.99 7.28 -66.26
C ARG A 2 -39.46 7.14 -66.09
N ASN A 3 -38.70 7.15 -67.20
CA ASN A 3 -37.23 7.08 -67.19
C ASN A 3 -36.52 8.39 -66.80
N ILE A 4 -37.22 9.53 -66.84
CA ILE A 4 -36.69 10.83 -66.40
C ILE A 4 -36.89 10.95 -64.89
N ILE A 5 -38.06 10.54 -64.39
CA ILE A 5 -38.37 10.51 -62.96
C ILE A 5 -37.42 9.57 -62.21
N SER A 6 -37.14 8.37 -62.74
CA SER A 6 -36.18 7.45 -62.10
C SER A 6 -34.76 8.01 -62.03
N LYS A 7 -34.29 8.67 -63.10
CA LYS A 7 -32.97 9.32 -63.12
C LYS A 7 -32.89 10.50 -62.14
N ILE A 8 -33.96 11.30 -62.05
CA ILE A 8 -34.05 12.39 -61.07
C ILE A 8 -34.05 11.83 -59.65
N CYS A 9 -34.78 10.75 -59.37
CA CYS A 9 -34.73 10.07 -58.08
C CYS A 9 -33.32 9.56 -57.76
N TYR A 10 -32.62 8.94 -58.70
CA TYR A 10 -31.24 8.48 -58.47
C TYR A 10 -30.27 9.62 -58.16
N VAL A 11 -30.37 10.75 -58.87
CA VAL A 11 -29.52 11.93 -58.62
C VAL A 11 -29.84 12.57 -57.27
N ILE A 12 -31.12 12.65 -56.90
CA ILE A 12 -31.56 13.17 -55.59
C ILE A 12 -31.08 12.23 -54.46
N THR A 13 -31.20 10.91 -54.61
CA THR A 13 -30.71 9.96 -53.60
C THR A 13 -29.19 10.03 -53.45
N LEU A 14 -28.43 10.19 -54.55
CA LEU A 14 -26.98 10.37 -54.49
C LEU A 14 -26.59 11.69 -53.80
N ALA A 15 -27.32 12.77 -54.09
CA ALA A 15 -27.09 14.08 -53.46
C ALA A 15 -27.44 14.09 -51.97
N LEU A 16 -28.46 13.34 -51.55
CA LEU A 16 -28.83 13.18 -50.15
C LEU A 16 -27.80 12.32 -49.37
N LEU A 17 -27.16 11.35 -50.03
CA LEU A 17 -26.09 10.53 -49.43
C LEU A 17 -24.80 11.34 -49.19
N SER A 18 -24.50 12.35 -50.02
CA SER A 18 -23.36 13.25 -49.78
C SER A 18 -23.57 14.25 -48.64
N TRP A 19 -24.80 14.41 -48.15
CA TRP A 19 -25.14 15.24 -47.00
C TRP A 19 -25.26 14.43 -45.69
N ALA A 20 -25.09 13.10 -45.77
CA ALA A 20 -25.15 12.19 -44.61
C ALA A 20 -23.79 11.99 -43.92
N CYS A 21 -22.71 12.63 -44.40
CA CYS A 21 -21.46 12.72 -43.65
C CYS A 21 -21.63 13.79 -42.57
N THR A 22 -21.96 13.36 -41.35
CA THR A 22 -21.98 14.24 -40.17
C THR A 22 -20.52 14.59 -39.82
N SER A 23 -20.12 15.83 -40.05
CA SER A 23 -18.81 16.37 -39.67
C SER A 23 -18.49 16.24 -38.18
N ASP A 24 -19.53 16.02 -37.36
CA ASP A 24 -19.45 16.11 -35.91
C ASP A 24 -19.59 14.71 -35.26
N PHE A 25 -19.44 13.63 -36.03
CA PHE A 25 -19.53 12.25 -35.48
C PHE A 25 -18.48 12.00 -34.40
N ASP A 26 -17.26 12.49 -34.60
CA ASP A 26 -16.18 12.35 -33.61
C ASP A 26 -16.45 13.22 -32.37
N GLU A 27 -17.01 14.42 -32.55
CA GLU A 27 -17.39 15.31 -31.44
C GLU A 27 -18.58 14.77 -30.64
N MET A 28 -19.59 14.19 -31.31
CA MET A 28 -20.75 13.54 -30.68
C MET A 28 -20.41 12.25 -29.93
N ASN A 29 -19.36 11.53 -30.34
CA ASN A 29 -18.89 10.31 -29.68
C ASN A 29 -17.71 10.55 -28.72
N THR A 30 -17.21 11.78 -28.63
CA THR A 30 -16.25 12.17 -27.60
C THR A 30 -17.04 12.61 -26.38
N ASP A 31 -17.05 11.78 -25.32
CA ASP A 31 -17.68 12.14 -24.05
C ASP A 31 -17.05 13.44 -23.52
N PRO A 32 -17.80 14.55 -23.43
CA PRO A 32 -17.28 15.84 -23.01
C PRO A 32 -16.87 15.86 -21.53
N ASN A 33 -17.22 14.81 -20.76
CA ASN A 33 -16.78 14.62 -19.37
C ASN A 33 -15.57 13.68 -19.25
N LYS A 34 -15.11 13.08 -20.36
CA LYS A 34 -13.92 12.22 -20.35
C LYS A 34 -12.68 13.10 -20.20
N VAL A 35 -11.92 12.88 -19.12
CA VAL A 35 -10.63 13.53 -18.92
C VAL A 35 -9.74 13.23 -20.13
N THR A 36 -9.39 14.25 -20.91
CA THR A 36 -8.59 14.11 -22.14
C THR A 36 -7.10 13.88 -21.85
N SER A 37 -6.62 14.34 -20.70
CA SER A 37 -5.31 14.00 -20.13
C SER A 37 -5.27 14.37 -18.64
N ALA A 38 -4.67 13.52 -17.80
CA ALA A 38 -4.37 13.82 -16.41
C ALA A 38 -2.87 14.09 -16.25
N PRO A 39 -2.42 15.09 -15.47
CA PRO A 39 -1.01 15.29 -15.23
C PRO A 39 -0.44 14.09 -14.46
N TYR A 40 0.79 13.68 -14.77
CA TYR A 40 1.42 12.52 -14.15
C TYR A 40 1.53 12.66 -12.63
N THR A 41 1.68 13.87 -12.11
CA THR A 41 1.67 14.15 -10.68
C THR A 41 0.33 13.84 -10.01
N ALA A 42 -0.81 14.05 -10.69
CA ALA A 42 -2.12 13.65 -10.18
C ALA A 42 -2.33 12.13 -10.23
N LEU A 43 -1.77 11.45 -11.25
CA LEU A 43 -1.76 9.99 -11.32
C LEU A 43 -0.94 9.39 -10.16
N ILE A 44 0.21 9.98 -9.84
CA ILE A 44 1.04 9.60 -8.67
C ILE A 44 0.24 9.81 -7.39
N ALA A 45 -0.35 10.99 -7.16
CA ALA A 45 -1.15 11.28 -5.96
C ALA A 45 -2.32 10.29 -5.80
N ASN A 46 -3.00 9.97 -6.89
CA ASN A 46 -4.08 8.98 -6.88
C ASN A 46 -3.55 7.57 -6.55
N ALA A 47 -2.43 7.16 -7.13
CA ALA A 47 -1.78 5.89 -6.82
C ALA A 47 -1.34 5.81 -5.34
N GLN A 48 -0.77 6.88 -4.80
CA GLN A 48 -0.41 7.00 -3.39
C GLN A 48 -1.63 6.79 -2.47
N ASN A 49 -2.76 7.44 -2.78
CA ASN A 49 -4.00 7.25 -2.01
C ASN A 49 -4.52 5.82 -2.12
N SER A 50 -4.55 5.26 -3.34
CA SER A 50 -4.99 3.87 -3.59
C SER A 50 -4.11 2.85 -2.86
N ILE A 51 -2.78 3.02 -2.86
CA ILE A 51 -1.82 2.17 -2.13
C ILE A 51 -2.11 2.23 -0.62
N ALA A 52 -2.23 3.45 -0.06
CA ALA A 52 -2.53 3.62 1.35
C ALA A 52 -3.84 2.92 1.74
N ARG A 53 -4.91 3.09 0.95
CA ARG A 53 -6.20 2.41 1.19
C ARG A 53 -6.14 0.89 1.06
N THR A 54 -5.32 0.38 0.13
CA THR A 54 -5.29 -1.05 -0.21
C THR A 54 -4.51 -1.85 0.82
N TYR A 55 -3.33 -1.39 1.22
CA TYR A 55 -2.36 -2.21 1.94
C TYR A 55 -2.29 -1.95 3.45
N THR A 56 -3.00 -0.93 3.95
CA THR A 56 -2.97 -0.58 5.39
C THR A 56 -4.32 -0.74 6.09
N ARG A 57 -5.34 -1.22 5.36
CA ARG A 57 -6.67 -1.42 5.91
C ARG A 57 -6.69 -2.71 6.74
N PHE A 58 -7.23 -2.64 7.95
CA PHE A 58 -7.44 -3.82 8.78
C PHE A 58 -8.37 -4.81 8.08
N GLY A 59 -7.83 -5.97 7.76
CA GLY A 59 -8.50 -6.98 6.96
C GLY A 59 -8.12 -8.39 7.36
N GLN A 60 -8.13 -9.28 6.37
CA GLN A 60 -7.92 -10.71 6.56
C GLN A 60 -6.57 -11.03 7.21
N MET A 61 -5.48 -10.40 6.74
CA MET A 61 -4.14 -10.68 7.25
C MET A 61 -4.01 -10.36 8.73
N ASP A 62 -4.51 -9.21 9.17
CA ASP A 62 -4.44 -8.85 10.58
C ASP A 62 -5.19 -9.86 11.47
N SER A 63 -6.25 -10.48 10.95
CA SER A 63 -6.94 -11.59 11.63
C SER A 63 -6.12 -12.86 11.66
N TRP A 64 -5.52 -13.27 10.54
CA TRP A 64 -4.66 -14.45 10.51
C TRP A 64 -3.38 -14.28 11.34
N CYS A 65 -2.89 -13.04 11.50
CA CYS A 65 -1.84 -12.65 12.43
C CYS A 65 -2.34 -12.49 13.87
N ARG A 66 -3.64 -12.64 14.12
CA ARG A 66 -4.30 -12.56 15.42
C ARG A 66 -4.21 -11.19 16.09
N TYR A 67 -4.15 -10.09 15.36
CA TYR A 67 -4.25 -8.76 15.95
C TYR A 67 -5.69 -8.37 16.30
N HIS A 68 -6.61 -8.62 15.36
CA HIS A 68 -8.05 -8.49 15.57
C HIS A 68 -8.76 -9.76 15.08
N VAL A 69 -10.00 -9.97 15.47
CA VAL A 69 -10.83 -11.10 15.02
C VAL A 69 -12.26 -10.62 14.76
N ARG A 70 -13.10 -11.45 14.15
CA ARG A 70 -14.51 -11.17 13.91
C ARG A 70 -15.39 -12.03 14.80
N ASP A 71 -16.34 -11.40 15.47
CA ASP A 71 -17.21 -12.10 16.42
C ASP A 71 -18.46 -12.75 15.77
N VAL A 72 -18.92 -12.22 14.62
CA VAL A 72 -20.06 -12.74 13.86
C VAL A 72 -19.63 -13.50 12.60
N TYR A 73 -18.86 -12.86 11.71
CA TYR A 73 -18.42 -13.47 10.44
C TYR A 73 -17.06 -14.18 10.59
N VAL A 74 -17.05 -15.22 11.40
CA VAL A 74 -15.85 -16.01 11.78
C VAL A 74 -15.25 -16.84 10.64
N HIS A 75 -15.89 -16.91 9.48
CA HIS A 75 -15.44 -17.72 8.34
C HIS A 75 -14.00 -17.40 7.91
N ASP A 76 -13.69 -16.11 7.90
CA ASP A 76 -12.37 -15.58 7.56
C ASP A 76 -11.31 -16.03 8.59
N ASP A 77 -11.68 -15.98 9.87
CA ASP A 77 -10.84 -16.38 11.00
C ASP A 77 -10.67 -17.91 11.12
N GLN A 78 -11.64 -18.67 10.57
CA GLN A 78 -11.62 -20.13 10.48
C GLN A 78 -10.85 -20.64 9.26
N TYR A 79 -10.18 -19.75 8.52
CA TYR A 79 -9.42 -20.08 7.30
C TYR A 79 -10.28 -20.71 6.20
N ALA A 80 -11.59 -20.47 6.20
CA ALA A 80 -12.50 -21.04 5.21
C ALA A 80 -12.53 -20.23 3.89
N TYR A 81 -11.53 -19.38 3.65
CA TYR A 81 -11.46 -18.47 2.52
C TYR A 81 -11.54 -19.19 1.16
N ASP A 82 -12.50 -18.81 0.31
CA ASP A 82 -12.81 -19.47 -0.96
C ASP A 82 -12.29 -18.70 -2.19
N GLY A 83 -11.63 -17.55 -1.99
CA GLY A 83 -11.09 -16.72 -3.06
C GLY A 83 -12.12 -15.91 -3.84
N ALA A 84 -13.42 -16.01 -3.55
CA ALA A 84 -14.46 -15.28 -4.27
C ALA A 84 -14.33 -13.76 -4.14
N SER A 85 -13.70 -13.30 -3.05
CA SER A 85 -13.41 -11.90 -2.75
C SER A 85 -11.97 -11.45 -3.10
N SER A 86 -11.14 -12.32 -3.69
CA SER A 86 -9.79 -11.95 -4.17
C SER A 86 -9.89 -11.21 -5.51
N GLY A 87 -9.81 -9.88 -5.49
CA GLY A 87 -9.87 -9.05 -6.70
C GLY A 87 -8.50 -8.56 -7.15
N PHE A 88 -8.21 -8.57 -8.46
CA PHE A 88 -6.98 -8.02 -9.04
C PHE A 88 -7.05 -6.49 -9.27
N GLY A 89 -7.82 -5.76 -8.45
CA GLY A 89 -8.06 -4.31 -8.59
C GLY A 89 -6.82 -3.43 -8.41
N TYR A 90 -5.71 -4.01 -7.96
CA TYR A 90 -4.40 -3.37 -7.89
C TYR A 90 -3.87 -2.99 -9.29
N TYR A 91 -4.12 -3.85 -10.29
CA TYR A 91 -3.63 -3.69 -11.66
C TYR A 91 -4.34 -2.57 -12.40
N ASN A 92 -5.67 -2.50 -12.33
CA ASN A 92 -6.46 -1.43 -12.95
C ASN A 92 -6.58 -0.16 -12.07
N GLY A 93 -6.03 -0.19 -10.85
CA GLY A 93 -5.93 0.94 -9.94
C GLY A 93 -4.53 1.57 -9.97
N HIS A 94 -3.81 1.51 -8.84
CA HIS A 94 -2.54 2.21 -8.68
C HIS A 94 -1.45 1.75 -9.66
N LEU A 95 -1.36 0.46 -10.03
CA LEU A 95 -0.32 0.01 -10.95
C LEU A 95 -0.47 0.61 -12.36
N LYS A 96 -1.71 0.71 -12.89
CA LYS A 96 -1.95 1.38 -14.18
C LYS A 96 -1.63 2.87 -14.11
N ASN A 97 -2.04 3.55 -13.04
CA ASN A 97 -1.73 4.96 -12.85
C ASN A 97 -0.21 5.21 -12.78
N LEU A 98 0.53 4.36 -12.06
CA LEU A 98 1.98 4.44 -11.96
C LEU A 98 2.66 4.17 -13.31
N GLN A 99 2.20 3.19 -14.08
CA GLN A 99 2.74 2.91 -15.42
C GLN A 99 2.60 4.13 -16.34
N VAL A 100 1.39 4.68 -16.47
CA VAL A 100 1.13 5.85 -17.33
C VAL A 100 1.91 7.07 -16.82
N ALA A 101 1.97 7.27 -15.50
CA ALA A 101 2.76 8.36 -14.93
C ALA A 101 4.26 8.23 -15.22
N LEU A 102 4.79 7.00 -15.26
CA LEU A 102 6.21 6.74 -15.54
C LEU A 102 6.56 7.17 -16.96
N GLU A 103 5.78 6.73 -17.95
CA GLU A 103 5.97 7.09 -19.36
C GLU A 103 5.98 8.62 -19.54
N MET A 104 5.08 9.32 -18.85
CA MET A 104 5.01 10.79 -18.89
C MET A 104 6.18 11.46 -18.16
N ALA A 105 6.61 10.94 -17.00
CA ALA A 105 7.73 11.48 -16.22
C ALA A 105 9.09 11.26 -16.91
N GLU A 106 9.23 10.18 -17.68
CA GLU A 106 10.39 9.93 -18.55
C GLU A 106 10.49 10.97 -19.67
N VAL A 107 9.37 11.25 -20.36
CA VAL A 107 9.31 12.30 -21.39
C VAL A 107 9.60 13.70 -20.80
N ALA A 108 9.19 13.93 -19.56
CA ALA A 108 9.44 15.19 -18.85
C ALA A 108 10.84 15.28 -18.22
N GLU A 109 11.66 14.22 -18.29
CA GLU A 109 12.96 14.12 -17.61
C GLU A 109 12.90 14.38 -16.08
N ASP A 110 11.74 14.11 -15.46
CA ASP A 110 11.51 14.30 -14.02
C ASP A 110 12.00 13.07 -13.24
N VAL A 111 13.30 13.03 -12.98
CA VAL A 111 13.98 11.91 -12.31
C VAL A 111 13.43 11.63 -10.90
N ASN A 112 12.94 12.66 -10.19
CA ASN A 112 12.40 12.48 -8.85
C ASN A 112 11.03 11.81 -8.90
N SER A 113 10.16 12.19 -9.84
CA SER A 113 8.89 11.50 -10.06
C SER A 113 9.10 10.06 -10.55
N GLN A 114 10.08 9.82 -11.45
CA GLN A 114 10.45 8.46 -11.87
C GLN A 114 10.88 7.60 -10.67
N ALA A 115 11.71 8.14 -9.76
CA ALA A 115 12.14 7.42 -8.56
C ALA A 115 10.96 7.11 -7.62
N ILE A 116 10.07 8.08 -7.36
CA ILE A 116 8.87 7.89 -6.55
C ILE A 116 8.00 6.77 -7.13
N ILE A 117 7.78 6.79 -8.45
CA ILE A 117 6.97 5.79 -9.14
C ILE A 117 7.59 4.40 -9.01
N LYS A 118 8.90 4.26 -9.19
CA LYS A 118 9.62 2.97 -9.00
C LYS A 118 9.47 2.45 -7.57
N ILE A 119 9.60 3.31 -6.55
CA ILE A 119 9.44 2.92 -5.14
C ILE A 119 8.02 2.44 -4.85
N LEU A 120 7.00 3.20 -5.28
CA LEU A 120 5.59 2.85 -5.08
C LEU A 120 5.20 1.57 -5.83
N THR A 121 5.71 1.40 -7.05
CA THR A 121 5.51 0.20 -7.86
C THR A 121 6.13 -1.01 -7.16
N ALA A 122 7.34 -0.86 -6.62
CA ALA A 122 8.00 -1.94 -5.91
C ALA A 122 7.26 -2.32 -4.62
N TYR A 123 6.79 -1.34 -3.85
CA TYR A 123 5.97 -1.57 -2.66
C TYR A 123 4.66 -2.30 -3.01
N ALA A 124 3.97 -1.88 -4.07
CA ALA A 124 2.72 -2.52 -4.51
C ALA A 124 2.97 -3.98 -4.93
N TYR A 125 3.95 -4.24 -5.80
CA TYR A 125 4.25 -5.60 -6.23
C TYR A 125 4.76 -6.51 -5.12
N GLN A 126 5.53 -5.99 -4.15
CA GLN A 126 5.93 -6.73 -2.95
C GLN A 126 4.68 -7.22 -2.19
N ASN A 127 3.70 -6.36 -1.94
CA ASN A 127 2.47 -6.75 -1.25
C ASN A 127 1.63 -7.76 -2.05
N ILE A 128 1.55 -7.60 -3.38
CA ILE A 128 0.77 -8.52 -4.22
C ILE A 128 1.43 -9.90 -4.26
N THR A 129 2.74 -9.97 -4.50
CA THR A 129 3.44 -11.27 -4.55
C THR A 129 3.50 -11.94 -3.18
N ASP A 130 3.59 -11.18 -2.09
CA ASP A 130 3.54 -11.75 -0.73
C ASP A 130 2.20 -12.42 -0.41
N TRP A 131 1.11 -11.99 -1.07
CA TRP A 131 -0.20 -12.62 -0.93
C TRP A 131 -0.41 -13.82 -1.87
N PHE A 132 0.04 -13.72 -3.13
CA PHE A 132 -0.31 -14.71 -4.17
C PHE A 132 0.84 -15.64 -4.62
N GLY A 133 2.09 -15.31 -4.29
CA GLY A 133 3.25 -15.94 -4.89
C GLY A 133 3.50 -15.39 -6.29
N ASP A 134 3.55 -16.28 -7.28
CA ASP A 134 3.74 -15.92 -8.69
C ASP A 134 2.56 -15.09 -9.21
N ILE A 135 2.83 -14.01 -9.95
CA ILE A 135 1.82 -13.04 -10.41
C ILE A 135 2.18 -12.44 -11.77
N PRO A 136 1.21 -11.86 -12.51
CA PRO A 136 1.52 -11.03 -13.67
C PRO A 136 2.44 -9.86 -13.33
N TYR A 137 3.66 -9.83 -13.87
CA TYR A 137 4.64 -8.80 -13.53
C TYR A 137 5.26 -8.17 -14.78
N SER A 138 6.22 -8.84 -15.42
CA SER A 138 6.95 -8.28 -16.57
C SER A 138 6.08 -8.04 -17.81
N GLU A 139 4.96 -8.75 -17.93
CA GLU A 139 3.99 -8.61 -19.02
C GLU A 139 2.74 -7.82 -18.61
N ALA A 140 2.59 -7.48 -17.32
CA ALA A 140 1.41 -6.82 -16.81
C ALA A 140 1.21 -5.44 -17.47
N LEU A 141 -0.06 -5.09 -17.72
CA LEU A 141 -0.49 -3.78 -18.23
C LEU A 141 0.03 -3.41 -19.63
N LYS A 142 0.51 -4.39 -20.40
CA LYS A 142 1.02 -4.18 -21.77
C LYS A 142 0.00 -4.44 -22.87
N ALA A 143 -1.21 -4.90 -22.54
CA ALA A 143 -2.24 -5.25 -23.52
C ALA A 143 -2.63 -4.08 -24.46
N ASP A 144 -2.56 -2.83 -23.98
CA ASP A 144 -2.85 -1.64 -24.80
C ASP A 144 -1.79 -1.42 -25.90
N ALA A 145 -0.53 -1.79 -25.63
CA ALA A 145 0.61 -1.61 -26.52
C ALA A 145 0.90 -2.84 -27.38
N ASP A 146 0.64 -4.03 -26.86
CA ASP A 146 0.81 -5.30 -27.56
C ASP A 146 -0.41 -6.22 -27.34
N PRO A 147 -1.28 -6.35 -28.36
CA PRO A 147 -2.46 -7.21 -28.31
C PRO A 147 -2.14 -8.71 -28.10
N GLN A 148 -0.89 -9.16 -28.30
CA GLN A 148 -0.48 -10.53 -27.98
C GLN A 148 -0.38 -10.77 -26.47
N ILE A 149 -0.25 -9.72 -25.66
CA ILE A 149 -0.13 -9.76 -24.19
C ILE A 149 -1.49 -9.48 -23.54
N PHE A 150 -2.58 -10.00 -24.12
CA PHE A 150 -3.91 -9.90 -23.51
C PHE A 150 -4.05 -10.75 -22.24
N TYR A 151 -3.26 -11.81 -22.14
CA TYR A 151 -3.17 -12.70 -20.98
C TYR A 151 -1.73 -12.74 -20.47
N PRO A 152 -1.31 -11.78 -19.63
CA PRO A 152 0.08 -11.71 -19.17
C PRO A 152 0.45 -12.96 -18.39
N LYS A 153 1.65 -13.49 -18.65
CA LYS A 153 2.20 -14.61 -17.89
C LYS A 153 2.43 -14.24 -16.43
N TYR A 154 2.47 -15.27 -15.58
CA TYR A 154 2.84 -15.12 -14.19
C TYR A 154 4.35 -15.30 -14.09
N ASP A 155 5.03 -14.33 -13.50
CA ASP A 155 6.45 -14.42 -13.20
C ASP A 155 6.66 -15.02 -11.83
N SER A 156 7.78 -15.70 -11.64
CA SER A 156 8.07 -16.33 -10.35
C SER A 156 8.33 -15.28 -9.28
N GLN A 157 7.86 -15.53 -8.05
CA GLN A 157 8.13 -14.65 -6.91
C GLN A 157 9.63 -14.34 -6.75
N GLN A 158 10.50 -15.32 -6.98
CA GLN A 158 11.95 -15.10 -6.94
C GLN A 158 12.42 -14.06 -7.98
N SER A 159 11.93 -14.15 -9.22
CA SER A 159 12.31 -13.20 -10.29
C SER A 159 11.75 -11.80 -10.02
N ILE A 160 10.53 -11.72 -9.47
CA ILE A 160 9.91 -10.47 -9.03
C ILE A 160 10.78 -9.84 -7.96
N TYR A 161 11.08 -10.53 -6.85
CA TYR A 161 11.94 -10.01 -5.77
C TYR A 161 13.31 -9.51 -6.25
N SER A 162 13.94 -10.23 -7.18
CA SER A 162 15.20 -9.82 -7.79
C SER A 162 15.06 -8.48 -8.54
N ASP A 163 13.98 -8.31 -9.29
CA ASP A 163 13.70 -7.09 -10.03
C ASP A 163 13.26 -5.93 -9.12
N LEU A 164 12.52 -6.20 -8.04
CA LEU A 164 12.17 -5.19 -7.03
C LEU A 164 13.43 -4.59 -6.39
N ILE A 165 14.41 -5.43 -6.04
CA ILE A 165 15.70 -4.98 -5.50
C ILE A 165 16.42 -4.07 -6.50
N ALA A 166 16.48 -4.48 -7.78
CA ALA A 166 17.14 -3.70 -8.82
C ALA A 166 16.46 -2.34 -9.03
N ASN A 167 15.13 -2.30 -9.13
CA ASN A 167 14.37 -1.06 -9.31
C ASN A 167 14.50 -0.11 -8.11
N LEU A 168 14.53 -0.63 -6.88
CA LEU A 168 14.75 0.21 -5.70
C LEU A 168 16.17 0.77 -5.63
N LYS A 169 17.19 -0.01 -5.99
CA LYS A 169 18.58 0.51 -6.08
C LYS A 169 18.72 1.60 -7.16
N GLU A 170 18.07 1.42 -8.30
CA GLU A 170 17.98 2.43 -9.34
C GLU A 170 17.27 3.69 -8.84
N ALA A 171 16.11 3.54 -8.20
CA ALA A 171 15.36 4.66 -7.63
C ALA A 171 16.19 5.44 -6.59
N ASN A 172 16.88 4.76 -5.67
CA ASN A 172 17.77 5.39 -4.69
C ASN A 172 18.88 6.23 -5.38
N SER A 173 19.35 5.78 -6.54
CA SER A 173 20.38 6.47 -7.34
C SER A 173 19.80 7.64 -8.15
N LEU A 174 18.56 7.54 -8.62
CA LEU A 174 17.85 8.60 -9.35
C LEU A 174 17.46 9.78 -8.46
N ILE A 175 17.14 9.53 -7.17
CA ILE A 175 16.71 10.58 -6.25
C ILE A 175 17.75 11.70 -6.18
N ASN A 176 17.30 12.90 -6.54
CA ASN A 176 18.06 14.14 -6.50
C ASN A 176 17.40 15.12 -5.52
N THR A 177 18.02 15.32 -4.36
CA THR A 177 17.49 16.14 -3.27
C THR A 177 17.61 17.64 -3.49
N ILE A 178 18.27 18.09 -4.56
CA ILE A 178 18.43 19.52 -4.91
C ILE A 178 17.68 19.91 -6.19
N ALA A 179 17.12 18.95 -6.92
CA ALA A 179 16.34 19.19 -8.14
C ALA A 179 14.87 19.56 -7.84
N GLN A 180 14.09 19.73 -8.90
CA GLN A 180 12.63 19.88 -8.81
C GLN A 180 12.01 18.70 -8.05
N ASN A 181 11.02 18.99 -7.22
CA ASN A 181 10.26 18.00 -6.46
C ASN A 181 8.76 18.14 -6.73
N PRO A 182 7.95 17.12 -6.43
CA PRO A 182 6.50 17.15 -6.69
C PRO A 182 5.70 18.09 -5.77
N GLY A 183 6.31 18.64 -4.72
CA GLY A 183 5.66 19.49 -3.72
C GLY A 183 4.40 18.84 -3.15
N ASN A 184 3.30 19.61 -3.06
CA ASN A 184 2.02 19.13 -2.52
C ASN A 184 1.30 18.07 -3.37
N ASN A 185 1.78 17.77 -4.58
CA ASN A 185 1.24 16.64 -5.35
C ASN A 185 1.78 15.29 -4.84
N ASP A 186 2.81 15.30 -3.99
CA ASP A 186 3.21 14.14 -3.20
C ASP A 186 2.49 14.21 -1.84
N ILE A 187 1.52 13.31 -1.66
CA ILE A 187 0.71 13.27 -0.43
C ILE A 187 1.37 12.48 0.69
N PHE A 188 2.53 11.83 0.47
CA PHE A 188 3.27 11.17 1.55
C PHE A 188 4.24 12.14 2.23
N PHE A 189 5.12 12.77 1.46
CA PHE A 189 6.23 13.54 2.01
C PHE A 189 6.31 14.98 1.50
N HIS A 190 5.27 15.46 0.79
CA HIS A 190 5.18 16.83 0.31
C HIS A 190 6.42 17.29 -0.50
N GLY A 191 7.05 16.36 -1.22
CA GLY A 191 8.25 16.61 -2.01
C GLY A 191 9.58 16.50 -1.24
N ASP A 192 9.58 16.01 0.01
CA ASP A 192 10.82 15.67 0.72
C ASP A 192 11.46 14.42 0.10
N MET A 193 12.37 14.66 -0.84
CA MET A 193 13.10 13.61 -1.54
C MET A 193 14.08 12.86 -0.64
N MET A 194 14.53 13.43 0.48
CA MET A 194 15.35 12.69 1.44
C MET A 194 14.49 11.66 2.17
N GLN A 195 13.24 12.00 2.51
CA GLN A 195 12.30 11.05 3.10
C GLN A 195 11.93 9.92 2.13
N TRP A 196 11.77 10.21 0.83
CA TRP A 196 11.67 9.17 -0.21
C TRP A 196 12.89 8.25 -0.25
N LYS A 197 14.09 8.81 -0.10
CA LYS A 197 15.34 8.03 -0.07
C LYS A 197 15.38 7.10 1.14
N ARG A 198 14.97 7.58 2.32
CA ARG A 198 14.81 6.77 3.53
C ARG A 198 13.81 5.64 3.35
N PHE A 199 12.63 5.95 2.80
CA PHE A 199 11.62 4.94 2.51
C PHE A 199 12.16 3.85 1.56
N CYS A 200 12.81 4.25 0.47
CA CYS A 200 13.40 3.34 -0.51
C CYS A 200 14.37 2.33 0.13
N ASN A 201 15.30 2.81 0.94
CA ASN A 201 16.33 1.96 1.54
C ASN A 201 15.80 1.13 2.71
N SER A 202 14.85 1.67 3.48
CA SER A 202 14.12 0.90 4.49
C SER A 202 13.25 -0.20 3.88
N LEU A 203 12.65 0.02 2.70
CA LEU A 203 11.93 -1.02 1.96
C LEU A 203 12.88 -2.09 1.42
N LEU A 204 14.07 -1.72 0.96
CA LEU A 204 15.13 -2.68 0.60
C LEU A 204 15.49 -3.57 1.80
N LEU A 205 15.65 -3.01 3.00
CA LEU A 205 15.92 -3.81 4.21
C LEU A 205 14.80 -4.83 4.49
N ARG A 206 13.53 -4.43 4.39
CA ARG A 206 12.39 -5.35 4.51
C ARG A 206 12.44 -6.47 3.48
N ILE A 207 12.70 -6.13 2.22
CA ILE A 207 12.77 -7.08 1.10
C ILE A 207 13.93 -8.08 1.29
N TYR A 208 15.10 -7.60 1.70
CA TYR A 208 16.24 -8.47 1.99
C TYR A 208 15.96 -9.40 3.18
N MET A 209 15.35 -8.88 4.25
CA MET A 209 15.00 -9.72 5.40
C MET A 209 13.94 -10.76 5.04
N ARG A 210 12.97 -10.43 4.18
CA ARG A 210 11.96 -11.38 3.70
C ARG A 210 12.58 -12.58 3.00
N ILE A 211 13.63 -12.38 2.20
CA ILE A 211 14.29 -13.47 1.46
C ILE A 211 15.38 -14.19 2.27
N SER A 212 15.66 -13.78 3.51
CA SER A 212 16.79 -14.25 4.32
C SER A 212 16.89 -15.78 4.47
N LEU A 213 15.76 -16.49 4.51
CA LEU A 213 15.75 -17.94 4.64
C LEU A 213 15.96 -18.68 3.31
N VAL A 214 15.51 -18.10 2.19
CA VAL A 214 15.57 -18.75 0.87
C VAL A 214 16.82 -18.34 0.09
N ASP A 215 17.31 -17.13 0.30
CA ASP A 215 18.56 -16.60 -0.25
C ASP A 215 19.32 -15.77 0.80
N PRO A 216 19.91 -16.43 1.82
CA PRO A 216 20.65 -15.76 2.88
C PRO A 216 21.86 -14.97 2.37
N SER A 217 22.49 -15.41 1.28
CA SER A 217 23.68 -14.74 0.74
C SER A 217 23.34 -13.36 0.18
N THR A 218 22.27 -13.27 -0.62
CA THR A 218 21.80 -11.99 -1.15
C THR A 218 21.26 -11.10 -0.04
N ALA A 219 20.49 -11.66 0.91
CA ALA A 219 19.97 -10.93 2.06
C ALA A 219 21.08 -10.29 2.91
N GLN A 220 22.07 -11.10 3.32
CA GLN A 220 23.21 -10.64 4.11
C GLN A 220 23.95 -9.51 3.40
N SER A 221 24.35 -9.74 2.14
CA SER A 221 25.14 -8.78 1.37
C SER A 221 24.39 -7.45 1.21
N GLY A 222 23.09 -7.51 0.94
CA GLY A 222 22.25 -6.32 0.75
C GLY A 222 22.02 -5.52 2.05
N ILE A 223 21.76 -6.21 3.16
CA ILE A 223 21.57 -5.56 4.46
C ILE A 223 22.88 -4.91 4.93
N GLU A 224 24.00 -5.64 4.87
CA GLU A 224 25.32 -5.10 5.25
C GLU A 224 25.74 -3.91 4.37
N GLU A 225 25.43 -3.94 3.07
CA GLU A 225 25.67 -2.82 2.16
C GLU A 225 24.90 -1.56 2.58
N ILE A 226 23.60 -1.69 2.89
CA ILE A 226 22.73 -0.56 3.25
C ILE A 226 23.18 0.05 4.58
N VAL A 227 23.29 -0.77 5.63
CA VAL A 227 23.62 -0.27 6.98
C VAL A 227 25.08 0.20 7.08
N GLY A 228 25.98 -0.39 6.27
CA GLY A 228 27.39 0.00 6.23
C GLY A 228 27.68 1.29 5.47
N ASN A 229 26.70 1.84 4.73
CA ASN A 229 26.88 3.06 3.93
C ASN A 229 25.69 4.03 4.05
N PRO A 230 25.48 4.65 5.23
CA PRO A 230 24.34 5.52 5.49
C PRO A 230 24.32 6.81 4.65
N THR A 231 25.44 7.20 4.05
CA THR A 231 25.50 8.35 3.12
C THR A 231 24.83 8.02 1.79
N ALA A 232 25.09 6.83 1.24
CA ALA A 232 24.46 6.38 -0.01
C ALA A 232 23.06 5.80 0.21
N TYR A 233 22.87 5.14 1.36
CA TYR A 233 21.64 4.45 1.74
C TYR A 233 21.10 4.97 3.08
N PRO A 234 20.67 6.24 3.18
CA PRO A 234 20.00 6.71 4.38
C PRO A 234 18.72 5.89 4.57
N ILE A 235 18.49 5.42 5.80
CA ILE A 235 17.29 4.67 6.21
C ILE A 235 16.49 5.51 7.21
N ILE A 236 15.27 5.06 7.53
CA ILE A 236 14.49 5.60 8.66
C ILE A 236 15.30 5.41 9.95
N SER A 237 15.54 6.50 10.68
CA SER A 237 16.39 6.53 11.87
C SER A 237 15.70 7.08 13.12
N SER A 238 14.42 7.45 13.03
CA SER A 238 13.60 7.91 14.16
C SER A 238 12.11 7.82 13.81
N ASN A 239 11.22 7.92 14.82
CA ASN A 239 9.77 7.86 14.62
C ASN A 239 9.23 9.03 13.77
N GLU A 240 9.87 10.20 13.78
CA GLU A 240 9.50 11.34 12.91
C GLU A 240 9.70 11.04 11.42
N GLN A 241 10.49 10.01 11.10
CA GLN A 241 10.77 9.56 9.74
C GLN A 241 9.95 8.32 9.35
N ASN A 242 8.97 7.92 10.17
CA ASN A 242 8.04 6.85 9.84
C ASN A 242 7.33 7.13 8.50
N VAL A 243 7.02 6.08 7.74
CA VAL A 243 6.36 6.21 6.43
C VAL A 243 4.87 6.02 6.60
N PHE A 244 4.21 7.11 7.00
CA PHE A 244 2.79 7.18 7.25
C PHE A 244 2.10 8.11 6.25
N MET A 245 0.95 7.69 5.74
CA MET A 245 0.02 8.58 5.06
C MET A 245 -0.96 9.15 6.10
N SER A 246 -0.76 10.41 6.46
CA SER A 246 -1.54 11.11 7.49
C SER A 246 -2.48 12.18 6.93
N ASN A 247 -2.55 12.35 5.60
CA ASN A 247 -3.34 13.37 4.93
C ASN A 247 -4.82 12.98 4.72
N TRP A 248 -5.38 12.22 5.67
CA TRP A 248 -6.82 11.95 5.69
C TRP A 248 -7.57 13.20 6.15
N ILE A 249 -8.79 13.38 5.65
CA ILE A 249 -9.63 14.55 5.85
C ILE A 249 -10.85 14.15 6.69
N PRO A 250 -10.85 14.45 8.00
CA PRO A 250 -12.04 14.27 8.83
C PRO A 250 -13.26 15.00 8.26
N GLY A 251 -14.42 14.32 8.29
CA GLY A 251 -15.69 14.76 7.73
C GLY A 251 -15.87 14.43 6.25
N ASP A 252 -14.80 14.05 5.52
CA ASP A 252 -14.90 13.70 4.11
C ASP A 252 -15.17 12.19 3.92
N PRO A 253 -16.29 11.79 3.30
CA PRO A 253 -16.63 10.37 3.13
C PRO A 253 -15.67 9.63 2.20
N ASN A 254 -14.99 10.33 1.28
CA ASN A 254 -14.08 9.75 0.29
C ASN A 254 -12.61 9.84 0.70
N TYR A 255 -12.27 10.74 1.63
CA TYR A 255 -10.89 11.05 2.00
C TYR A 255 -10.59 10.94 3.49
N LYS A 256 -11.42 10.27 4.30
CA LYS A 256 -11.04 9.81 5.65
C LYS A 256 -10.29 8.47 5.64
N SER A 257 -9.66 8.15 6.77
CA SER A 257 -8.91 6.91 6.99
C SER A 257 -9.69 5.65 6.55
N PRO A 258 -9.05 4.68 5.87
CA PRO A 258 -9.69 3.42 5.48
C PRO A 258 -10.03 2.53 6.69
N ASN A 259 -9.50 2.84 7.87
CA ASN A 259 -9.72 2.11 9.12
C ASN A 259 -10.74 2.76 10.04
N TRP A 260 -11.29 3.92 9.65
CA TRP A 260 -12.27 4.64 10.45
C TRP A 260 -13.46 3.74 10.84
N LEU A 261 -13.77 3.73 12.13
CA LEU A 261 -14.97 3.11 12.66
C LEU A 261 -15.98 4.18 13.01
N ASN A 262 -17.22 4.05 12.54
CA ASN A 262 -18.29 4.99 12.88
C ASN A 262 -18.60 4.88 14.39
N PRO A 263 -18.63 6.00 15.14
CA PRO A 263 -18.96 5.99 16.57
C PRO A 263 -20.29 5.32 16.91
N ASN A 264 -21.28 5.41 16.02
CA ASN A 264 -22.58 4.76 16.20
C ASN A 264 -22.51 3.23 16.08
N GLN A 265 -21.37 2.69 15.62
CA GLN A 265 -21.11 1.25 15.46
C GLN A 265 -20.14 0.70 16.49
N TYR A 266 -19.61 1.50 17.44
CA TYR A 266 -18.64 1.01 18.43
C TYR A 266 -19.17 -0.16 19.27
N LEU A 267 -20.46 -0.15 19.61
CA LEU A 267 -21.09 -1.21 20.41
C LEU A 267 -21.54 -2.43 19.60
N THR A 268 -21.46 -2.34 18.27
CA THR A 268 -21.94 -3.38 17.34
C THR A 268 -20.89 -3.73 16.29
N THR A 269 -19.65 -3.28 16.48
CA THR A 269 -18.56 -3.59 15.56
C THR A 269 -18.21 -5.05 15.73
N GLU A 270 -18.12 -5.75 14.63
CA GLU A 270 -17.80 -7.18 14.66
C GLU A 270 -16.28 -7.40 14.74
N LYS A 271 -15.49 -6.37 14.42
CA LYS A 271 -14.03 -6.41 14.57
C LYS A 271 -13.65 -6.07 16.00
N VAL A 272 -13.15 -7.07 16.72
CA VAL A 272 -12.73 -7.00 18.12
C VAL A 272 -11.27 -7.40 18.25
N VAL A 273 -10.62 -7.05 19.36
CA VAL A 273 -9.24 -7.45 19.64
C VAL A 273 -9.19 -8.95 19.94
N SER A 274 -8.16 -9.64 19.46
CA SER A 274 -8.00 -11.06 19.76
C SER A 274 -7.62 -11.30 21.22
N GLU A 275 -8.00 -12.45 21.77
CA GLU A 275 -7.52 -12.94 23.07
C GLU A 275 -5.99 -12.98 23.12
N ALA A 276 -5.34 -13.37 22.01
CA ALA A 276 -3.88 -13.46 21.94
C ALA A 276 -3.18 -12.11 22.18
N VAL A 277 -3.72 -11.00 21.68
CA VAL A 277 -3.15 -9.66 21.93
C VAL A 277 -3.40 -9.21 23.36
N ILE A 278 -4.65 -9.37 23.84
CA ILE A 278 -5.02 -8.96 25.20
C ILE A 278 -4.17 -9.71 26.24
N ASP A 279 -4.07 -11.03 26.12
CA ASP A 279 -3.29 -11.86 27.04
C ASP A 279 -1.79 -11.54 26.95
N PHE A 280 -1.25 -11.43 25.73
CA PHE A 280 0.18 -11.15 25.53
C PHE A 280 0.64 -9.85 26.20
N LEU A 281 -0.17 -8.79 26.07
CA LEU A 281 0.12 -7.47 26.65
C LEU A 281 -0.19 -7.44 28.16
N THR A 282 -1.29 -8.06 28.60
CA THR A 282 -1.67 -8.13 30.02
C THR A 282 -0.62 -8.89 30.84
N ASP A 283 -0.19 -10.06 30.38
CA ASP A 283 0.83 -10.89 31.05
C ASP A 283 2.18 -10.17 31.22
N ARG A 284 2.43 -9.15 30.40
CA ARG A 284 3.66 -8.34 30.42
C ARG A 284 3.50 -7.00 31.13
N ASN A 285 2.30 -6.68 31.64
CA ASN A 285 1.95 -5.34 32.11
C ASN A 285 2.31 -4.26 31.06
N ASP A 286 2.11 -4.57 29.78
CA ASP A 286 2.48 -3.70 28.68
C ASP A 286 1.49 -2.54 28.56
N THR A 287 1.97 -1.32 28.78
CA THR A 287 1.11 -0.12 28.78
C THR A 287 0.54 0.21 27.41
N ARG A 288 1.10 -0.36 26.31
CA ARG A 288 0.53 -0.24 24.96
C ARG A 288 -0.83 -0.93 24.84
N LEU A 289 -1.24 -1.77 25.79
CA LEU A 289 -2.59 -2.31 25.85
C LEU A 289 -3.66 -1.21 25.75
N GLN A 290 -3.45 -0.06 26.40
CA GLN A 290 -4.38 1.08 26.40
C GLN A 290 -4.44 1.81 25.05
N VAL A 291 -3.45 1.59 24.19
CA VAL A 291 -3.38 2.16 22.83
C VAL A 291 -3.99 1.19 21.83
N TYR A 292 -3.71 -0.11 21.97
CA TYR A 292 -4.19 -1.15 21.04
C TYR A 292 -5.65 -1.54 21.24
N ALA A 293 -6.22 -1.33 22.43
CA ALA A 293 -7.55 -1.78 22.76
C ALA A 293 -8.34 -0.75 23.56
N GLU A 294 -9.64 -0.68 23.29
CA GLU A 294 -10.60 -0.11 24.21
C GLU A 294 -11.07 -1.19 25.20
N PRO A 295 -11.28 -0.86 26.48
CA PRO A 295 -11.95 -1.78 27.40
C PRO A 295 -13.38 -2.06 26.92
N ALA A 296 -13.85 -3.28 27.15
CA ALA A 296 -15.20 -3.70 26.83
C ALA A 296 -16.23 -2.77 27.50
N SER A 297 -17.19 -2.28 26.71
CA SER A 297 -18.13 -1.24 27.16
C SER A 297 -19.02 -1.65 28.34
N THR A 298 -19.26 -2.96 28.50
CA THR A 298 -20.15 -3.51 29.55
C THR A 298 -19.39 -3.77 30.85
N SER A 299 -18.27 -4.49 30.81
CA SER A 299 -17.50 -4.86 31.99
C SER A 299 -16.44 -3.84 32.41
N GLY A 300 -15.99 -2.99 31.49
CA GLY A 300 -14.83 -2.10 31.68
C GLY A 300 -13.49 -2.84 31.72
N LEU A 301 -13.47 -4.11 31.33
CA LEU A 301 -12.27 -4.96 31.31
C LEU A 301 -11.72 -5.08 29.89
N TYR A 302 -10.45 -5.43 29.77
CA TYR A 302 -9.90 -5.87 28.50
C TYR A 302 -10.29 -7.33 28.25
N VAL A 303 -11.09 -7.56 27.21
CA VAL A 303 -11.64 -8.89 26.90
C VAL A 303 -11.41 -9.19 25.43
N GLY A 304 -10.45 -10.05 25.14
CA GLY A 304 -10.18 -10.48 23.76
C GLY A 304 -11.03 -11.68 23.37
N LEU A 305 -11.20 -11.88 22.06
CA LEU A 305 -11.93 -13.03 21.52
C LEU A 305 -10.95 -14.07 20.93
N PRO A 306 -11.10 -15.37 21.22
CA PRO A 306 -10.31 -16.41 20.57
C PRO A 306 -10.58 -16.49 19.06
N LEU A 307 -9.53 -16.68 18.26
CA LEU A 307 -9.61 -16.76 16.80
C LEU A 307 -10.61 -17.83 16.34
N GLY A 308 -11.53 -17.45 15.44
CA GLY A 308 -12.46 -18.37 14.80
C GLY A 308 -13.65 -18.80 15.65
N THR A 309 -13.90 -18.12 16.77
CA THR A 309 -15.03 -18.39 17.67
C THR A 309 -16.10 -17.30 17.59
N LEU A 310 -17.37 -17.68 17.76
CA LEU A 310 -18.47 -16.71 17.78
C LEU A 310 -18.48 -15.94 19.10
N GLY A 311 -18.60 -14.61 19.01
CA GLY A 311 -18.89 -13.77 20.16
C GLY A 311 -20.25 -14.09 20.74
N GLN A 312 -20.32 -14.37 22.04
CA GLN A 312 -21.60 -14.61 22.72
C GLN A 312 -22.28 -13.30 23.14
N ASN A 313 -21.51 -12.22 23.32
CA ASN A 313 -21.97 -10.86 23.68
C ASN A 313 -20.99 -9.80 23.13
N THR A 314 -21.21 -9.29 21.91
CA THR A 314 -20.35 -8.28 21.27
C THR A 314 -19.99 -7.07 22.15
N PRO A 315 -20.92 -6.47 22.93
CA PRO A 315 -20.60 -5.31 23.76
C PRO A 315 -19.68 -5.58 24.97
N ASP A 316 -19.42 -6.86 25.29
CA ASP A 316 -18.51 -7.29 26.35
C ASP A 316 -17.14 -7.78 25.80
N LEU A 317 -16.78 -7.32 24.60
CA LEU A 317 -15.49 -7.55 23.97
C LEU A 317 -14.76 -6.22 23.77
N SER A 318 -13.43 -6.26 23.87
CA SER A 318 -12.55 -5.14 23.55
C SER A 318 -12.50 -4.92 22.04
N ILE A 319 -12.57 -3.66 21.64
CA ILE A 319 -12.39 -3.25 20.24
C ILE A 319 -11.01 -2.61 20.06
N LEU A 320 -10.55 -2.48 18.82
CA LEU A 320 -9.26 -1.81 18.54
C LEU A 320 -9.30 -0.37 19.09
N GLY A 321 -8.17 0.11 19.59
CA GLY A 321 -8.04 1.46 20.14
C GLY A 321 -8.50 2.51 19.13
N ILE A 322 -9.51 3.31 19.51
CA ILE A 322 -10.23 4.17 18.58
C ILE A 322 -9.33 5.31 18.12
N ASP A 323 -8.73 6.04 19.06
CA ASP A 323 -8.00 7.27 18.77
C ASP A 323 -6.80 7.02 17.85
N GLU A 324 -6.06 5.93 18.10
CA GLU A 324 -4.86 5.60 17.34
C GLU A 324 -5.16 4.90 16.01
N PHE A 325 -6.13 3.98 15.99
CA PHE A 325 -6.30 3.04 14.87
C PHE A 325 -7.60 3.21 14.08
N GLN A 326 -8.62 3.87 14.63
CA GLN A 326 -9.96 3.92 14.02
C GLN A 326 -10.60 5.33 13.98
N SER A 327 -9.83 6.38 14.26
CA SER A 327 -10.21 7.78 14.05
C SER A 327 -10.26 8.14 12.56
N GLU A 328 -10.93 9.24 12.22
CA GLU A 328 -11.08 9.66 10.81
C GLU A 328 -9.75 10.08 10.16
N ASP A 329 -8.77 10.48 10.98
CA ASP A 329 -7.42 10.88 10.63
C ASP A 329 -6.36 9.83 10.96
N SER A 330 -6.73 8.64 11.47
CA SER A 330 -5.77 7.57 11.77
C SER A 330 -4.87 7.28 10.57
N PRO A 331 -3.54 7.35 10.73
CA PRO A 331 -2.64 7.28 9.60
C PRO A 331 -2.58 5.89 9.00
N SER A 332 -2.38 5.84 7.69
CA SER A 332 -2.07 4.60 6.97
C SER A 332 -0.57 4.32 7.07
N ARG A 333 -0.18 3.27 7.80
CA ARG A 333 1.20 3.02 8.22
C ARG A 333 1.86 1.99 7.30
N LEU A 334 2.92 2.38 6.57
CA LEU A 334 3.58 1.50 5.60
C LEU A 334 4.85 0.87 6.16
N ILE A 335 5.75 1.68 6.76
CA ILE A 335 7.00 1.25 7.40
C ILE A 335 7.22 2.08 8.67
N ARG A 336 7.67 1.42 9.75
CA ARG A 336 8.01 2.06 11.04
C ARG A 336 9.51 1.99 11.32
N TYR A 337 10.00 2.90 12.15
CA TYR A 337 11.36 2.89 12.65
C TYR A 337 11.63 1.65 13.52
N SER A 338 10.68 1.29 14.39
CA SER A 338 10.75 0.07 15.21
C SER A 338 10.93 -1.20 14.36
N GLU A 339 10.27 -1.27 13.21
CA GLU A 339 10.45 -2.37 12.25
C GLU A 339 11.88 -2.43 11.70
N ILE A 340 12.47 -1.29 11.35
CA ILE A 340 13.86 -1.24 10.86
C ILE A 340 14.84 -1.72 11.93
N LEU A 341 14.61 -1.33 13.19
CA LEU A 341 15.41 -1.82 14.31
C LEU A 341 15.21 -3.33 14.56
N PHE A 342 14.00 -3.87 14.40
CA PHE A 342 13.78 -5.32 14.47
C PHE A 342 14.47 -6.07 13.32
N ILE A 343 14.49 -5.52 12.11
CA ILE A 343 15.26 -6.10 10.99
C ILE A 343 16.76 -6.11 11.33
N ILE A 344 17.29 -5.03 11.91
CA ILE A 344 18.68 -4.96 12.38
C ILE A 344 18.93 -5.98 13.50
N ALA A 345 18.00 -6.14 14.44
CA ALA A 345 18.11 -7.11 15.53
C ALA A 345 18.16 -8.55 14.99
N GLU A 346 17.29 -8.91 14.05
CA GLU A 346 17.26 -10.22 13.41
C GLU A 346 18.51 -10.49 12.58
N ALA A 347 18.99 -9.49 11.82
CA ALA A 347 20.26 -9.58 11.11
C ALA A 347 21.45 -9.81 12.07
N ALA A 348 21.46 -9.14 13.23
CA ALA A 348 22.47 -9.36 14.26
C ALA A 348 22.38 -10.78 14.88
N VAL A 349 21.18 -11.33 15.07
CA VAL A 349 20.99 -12.74 15.49
C VAL A 349 21.62 -13.70 14.49
N ASN A 350 21.48 -13.40 13.19
CA ASN A 350 22.09 -14.18 12.11
C ASN A 350 23.62 -13.99 11.98
N GLY A 351 24.22 -13.16 12.82
CA GLY A 351 25.66 -12.88 12.81
C GLY A 351 26.11 -11.94 11.69
N TRP A 352 25.19 -11.18 11.09
CA TRP A 352 25.51 -10.23 10.03
C TRP A 352 26.04 -8.91 10.59
N ASN A 353 26.87 -8.22 9.81
CA ASN A 353 27.56 -6.99 10.22
C ASN A 353 26.64 -5.76 10.12
N VAL A 354 25.84 -5.53 11.16
CA VAL A 354 24.83 -4.46 11.16
C VAL A 354 25.10 -3.32 12.15
N GLY A 355 26.30 -3.26 12.72
CA GLY A 355 26.75 -2.15 13.58
C GLY A 355 26.13 -2.09 14.98
N MET A 356 25.19 -2.98 15.31
CA MET A 356 24.58 -3.13 16.63
C MET A 356 24.61 -4.59 17.06
N THR A 357 24.66 -4.84 18.37
CA THR A 357 24.39 -6.16 18.92
C THR A 357 22.88 -6.46 18.86
N THR A 358 22.51 -7.74 18.87
CA THR A 358 21.10 -8.17 18.94
C THR A 358 20.35 -7.49 20.08
N GLN A 359 20.94 -7.46 21.28
CA GLN A 359 20.29 -6.89 22.46
C GLN A 359 20.03 -5.39 22.27
N GLN A 360 21.03 -4.62 21.84
CA GLN A 360 20.89 -3.18 21.61
C GLN A 360 19.82 -2.88 20.57
N ALA A 361 19.81 -3.61 19.44
CA ALA A 361 18.86 -3.36 18.37
C ALA A 361 17.43 -3.75 18.79
N TYR A 362 17.26 -4.87 19.51
CA TYR A 362 15.98 -5.31 20.03
C TYR A 362 15.41 -4.34 21.07
N GLU A 363 16.22 -3.92 22.05
CA GLU A 363 15.79 -2.97 23.09
C GLU A 363 15.42 -1.62 22.46
N ALA A 364 16.22 -1.12 21.53
CA ALA A 364 15.89 0.11 20.78
C ALA A 364 14.60 -0.03 19.96
N ALA A 365 14.34 -1.21 19.37
CA ALA A 365 13.12 -1.45 18.61
C ALA A 365 11.87 -1.39 19.50
N ILE A 366 11.97 -1.93 20.72
CA ILE A 366 10.92 -1.87 21.73
C ILE A 366 10.74 -0.42 22.19
N GLU A 367 11.82 0.28 22.55
CA GLU A 367 11.77 1.69 22.96
C GLU A 367 11.11 2.56 21.88
N ALA A 368 11.55 2.46 20.63
CA ALA A 368 10.95 3.16 19.50
C ALA A 368 9.45 2.85 19.34
N SER A 369 9.03 1.61 19.61
CA SER A 369 7.60 1.24 19.58
C SER A 369 6.78 1.83 20.73
N PHE A 370 7.37 2.06 21.91
CA PHE A 370 6.70 2.78 23.00
C PHE A 370 6.63 4.28 22.68
N GLU A 371 7.73 4.85 22.20
CA GLU A 371 7.85 6.27 21.85
C GLU A 371 6.89 6.69 20.72
N GLU A 372 6.62 5.80 19.73
CA GLU A 372 5.64 6.05 18.66
C GLU A 372 4.27 6.44 19.23
N TYR A 373 3.91 5.90 20.40
CA TYR A 373 2.64 6.17 21.08
C TYR A 373 2.77 7.11 22.28
N GLY A 374 3.90 7.80 22.44
CA GLY A 374 4.15 8.71 23.57
C GLY A 374 4.24 8.01 24.93
N LEU A 375 4.54 6.71 24.94
CA LEU A 375 4.71 5.90 26.15
C LEU A 375 6.19 5.73 26.49
N THR A 376 6.48 5.39 27.74
CA THR A 376 7.81 4.99 28.20
C THR A 376 7.84 3.49 28.45
N MET A 377 9.00 2.86 28.21
CA MET A 377 9.19 1.48 28.62
C MET A 377 8.99 1.30 30.14
N PRO A 378 8.33 0.23 30.60
CA PRO A 378 8.07 -0.04 32.01
C PRO A 378 9.29 -0.47 32.81
#